data_AF-A0A1Q7X8Q9-F1
#
_entry.id   AF-A0A1Q7X8Q9-F1
#
_cell.length_a   1.000
_cell.length_b   1.000
_cell.length_c   1.000
_cell.angle_alpha   90.00
_cell.angle_beta   90.00
_cell.angle_gamma   90.00
#
_symmetry.space_group_name_H-M   'P 1'
#
loop_
_entity.id
_entity.type
_entity.pdbx_description
1 polymer ?
#
loop_
_entity_poly.entity_id
_entity_poly.type
_entity_poly.pdbx_seq_one_letter_code
_entity_poly.pdbx_strand_id
1 'polypeptide(L)'
;MNFADALDKKTDGSEKSQTEILRIKQQIDKEDRIFEKELPLKYTLIEKFHLDELKKLAHDLLGRDTPREYYSDSGTKIELPQYKEDYIHFIVDELRLPEIKEYALKHIIA
;
A
#
# COMPACT_ATOMS: atom_id res chain seq x y z
N MET A 1 -56.19 19.58 -16.80
CA MET A 1 -55.03 18.68 -16.97
C MET A 1 -53.99 19.13 -15.95
N ASN A 2 -53.82 18.36 -14.88
CA ASN A 2 -53.04 18.76 -13.71
C ASN A 2 -51.56 18.44 -13.90
N PHE A 3 -50.71 19.45 -13.70
CA PHE A 3 -49.24 19.38 -13.74
C PHE A 3 -48.64 18.60 -12.55
N ALA A 4 -49.47 18.04 -11.66
CA ALA A 4 -49.05 17.37 -10.43
C ALA A 4 -48.69 15.88 -10.64
N ASP A 5 -49.21 15.23 -11.69
CA ASP A 5 -48.95 13.79 -11.94
C ASP A 5 -47.63 13.50 -12.66
N ALA A 6 -46.88 14.53 -13.06
CA ALA A 6 -45.62 14.39 -13.80
C ALA A 6 -44.36 14.43 -12.92
N LEU A 7 -44.49 14.73 -11.63
CA LEU A 7 -43.33 14.83 -10.72
C LEU A 7 -43.04 13.55 -9.92
N ASP A 8 -43.88 12.51 -10.04
CA ASP A 8 -43.78 11.31 -9.20
C ASP A 8 -43.02 10.14 -9.86
N LYS A 9 -42.31 10.40 -10.97
CA LYS A 9 -41.68 9.33 -11.79
C LYS A 9 -40.16 9.36 -11.86
N LYS A 10 -39.47 10.08 -10.97
CA LYS A 10 -37.99 10.15 -10.97
C LYS A 10 -37.39 10.21 -9.56
N THR A 11 -37.66 9.23 -8.70
CA THR A 11 -37.00 9.12 -7.39
C THR A 11 -36.68 7.68 -6.99
N ASP A 12 -36.50 6.76 -7.94
CA ASP A 12 -36.17 5.36 -7.62
C ASP A 12 -34.69 4.99 -7.87
N GLY A 13 -33.87 5.96 -8.29
CA GLY A 13 -32.46 5.77 -8.65
C GLY A 13 -31.44 6.31 -7.63
N SER A 14 -31.84 7.19 -6.71
CA SER A 14 -30.88 7.86 -5.80
C SER A 14 -30.55 7.02 -4.55
N GLU A 15 -31.50 6.26 -4.02
CA GLU A 15 -31.29 5.50 -2.78
C GLU A 15 -30.29 4.35 -2.95
N LYS A 16 -30.36 3.61 -4.07
CA LYS A 16 -29.41 2.53 -4.40
C LYS A 16 -27.99 3.06 -4.59
N SER A 17 -27.86 4.20 -5.26
CA SER A 17 -26.55 4.83 -5.49
C SER A 17 -25.95 5.37 -4.18
N GLN A 18 -26.75 5.94 -3.28
CA GLN A 18 -26.28 6.36 -1.96
C GLN A 18 -25.88 5.18 -1.07
N THR A 19 -26.60 4.05 -1.11
CA THR A 19 -26.22 2.85 -0.36
C THR A 19 -24.92 2.23 -0.86
N GLU A 20 -24.68 2.21 -2.17
CA GLU A 20 -23.41 1.76 -2.76
C GLU A 20 -22.25 2.67 -2.36
N ILE A 21 -22.43 3.99 -2.41
CA ILE A 21 -21.41 4.96 -1.96
C ILE A 21 -21.07 4.75 -0.47
N LEU A 22 -22.07 4.51 0.38
CA LEU A 22 -21.84 4.22 1.80
C LEU A 22 -21.10 2.90 2.02
N ARG A 23 -21.40 1.85 1.25
CA ARG A 23 -20.68 0.58 1.30
C ARG A 23 -19.22 0.73 0.88
N ILE A 24 -18.96 1.47 -0.19
CA ILE A 24 -17.61 1.75 -0.67
C ILE A 24 -16.82 2.52 0.40
N LYS A 25 -17.41 3.57 0.98
CA LYS A 25 -16.78 4.32 2.09
C LYS A 25 -16.46 3.42 3.28
N GLN A 26 -17.39 2.56 3.69
CA GLN A 26 -17.15 1.63 4.80
C GLN A 26 -16.07 0.59 4.48
N GLN A 27 -15.88 0.22 3.22
CA GLN A 27 -14.80 -0.68 2.81
C GLN A 27 -13.45 0.04 2.89
N ILE A 28 -13.37 1.28 2.39
CA ILE A 28 -12.17 2.13 2.49
C ILE A 28 -11.80 2.34 3.97
N ASP A 29 -12.74 2.77 4.82
CA ASP A 29 -12.49 2.98 6.25
C ASP A 29 -12.02 1.71 6.97
N LYS A 30 -12.47 0.53 6.52
CA LYS A 30 -12.04 -0.76 7.07
C LYS A 30 -10.62 -1.10 6.62
N GLU A 31 -10.31 -0.89 5.35
CA GLU A 31 -8.96 -1.11 4.81
C GLU A 31 -7.95 -0.17 5.45
N ASP A 32 -8.28 1.12 5.62
CA ASP A 32 -7.44 2.10 6.28
C ASP A 32 -7.14 1.70 7.74
N ARG A 33 -8.16 1.26 8.49
CA ARG A 33 -7.96 0.76 9.87
C ARG A 33 -7.12 -0.50 9.94
N ILE A 34 -7.17 -1.36 8.92
CA ILE A 34 -6.32 -2.55 8.84
C ILE A 34 -4.89 -2.10 8.55
N PHE A 35 -4.71 -1.21 7.58
CA PHE A 35 -3.41 -0.66 7.21
C PHE A 35 -2.73 0.03 8.39
N GLU A 36 -3.42 0.90 9.13
CA GLU A 36 -2.89 1.56 10.33
C GLU A 36 -2.42 0.58 11.41
N LYS A 37 -3.12 -0.55 11.56
CA LYS A 37 -2.73 -1.60 12.51
C LYS A 37 -1.57 -2.46 12.01
N GLU A 38 -1.50 -2.68 10.70
CA GLU A 38 -0.45 -3.49 10.08
C GLU A 38 0.86 -2.72 9.96
N LEU A 39 0.83 -1.41 9.73
CA LEU A 39 2.01 -0.57 9.53
C LEU A 39 3.08 -0.76 10.63
N PRO A 40 2.79 -0.61 11.94
CA PRO A 40 3.80 -0.80 12.98
C PRO A 40 4.33 -2.24 13.03
N LEU A 41 3.49 -3.22 12.71
CA LEU A 41 3.89 -4.63 12.67
C LEU A 41 4.81 -4.92 11.47
N LYS A 42 4.57 -4.30 10.32
CA LYS A 42 5.44 -4.39 9.16
C LYS A 42 6.82 -3.82 9.51
N TYR A 43 6.88 -2.58 10.01
CA TYR A 43 8.15 -1.96 10.42
C TYR A 43 8.90 -2.83 11.44
N THR A 44 8.22 -3.27 12.50
CA THR A 44 8.85 -4.09 13.55
C THR A 44 9.43 -5.41 13.02
N LEU A 45 8.79 -6.02 12.01
CA LEU A 45 9.24 -7.28 11.44
C LEU A 45 10.38 -7.08 10.44
N ILE A 46 10.26 -6.06 9.58
CA ILE A 46 11.25 -5.73 8.55
C ILE A 46 12.54 -5.19 9.16
N GLU A 47 12.45 -4.42 10.24
CA GLU A 47 13.62 -3.84 10.92
C GLU A 47 14.60 -4.90 11.43
N LYS A 48 14.13 -6.12 11.69
CA LYS A 48 14.95 -7.26 12.13
C LYS A 48 15.86 -7.81 11.04
N PHE A 49 15.55 -7.57 9.77
CA PHE A 49 16.37 -8.05 8.67
C PHE A 49 17.59 -7.16 8.45
N HIS A 50 18.68 -7.76 7.99
CA HIS A 50 19.85 -7.04 7.50
C HIS A 50 19.61 -6.49 6.09
N LEU A 51 20.41 -5.49 5.68
CA LEU A 51 20.27 -4.85 4.37
C LEU A 51 20.28 -5.87 3.21
N ASP A 52 21.17 -6.87 3.28
CA ASP A 52 21.27 -7.91 2.25
C ASP A 52 20.03 -8.81 2.18
N GLU A 53 19.38 -9.04 3.32
CA GLU A 53 18.14 -9.82 3.38
C GLU A 53 16.95 -9.01 2.87
N LEU A 54 16.93 -7.70 3.13
CA LEU A 54 15.93 -6.78 2.58
C LEU A 54 16.04 -6.66 1.05
N LYS A 55 17.26 -6.59 0.51
CA LYS A 55 17.51 -6.65 -0.93
C LYS A 55 16.97 -7.93 -1.54
N LYS A 56 17.29 -9.08 -0.93
CA LYS A 56 16.78 -10.39 -1.38
C LYS A 56 15.25 -10.44 -1.31
N LEU A 57 14.65 -9.98 -0.21
CA LEU A 57 13.21 -9.94 -0.04
C LEU A 57 12.55 -9.10 -1.13
N ALA A 58 13.05 -7.88 -1.37
CA ALA A 58 12.55 -7.01 -2.43
C ALA A 58 12.68 -7.68 -3.81
N HIS A 59 13.82 -8.30 -4.09
CA HIS A 59 14.03 -9.00 -5.34
C HIS A 59 13.12 -10.24 -5.52
N ASP A 60 12.98 -11.06 -4.49
CA ASP A 60 12.24 -12.33 -4.54
C ASP A 60 10.73 -12.13 -4.60
N LEU A 61 10.20 -11.14 -3.88
CA LEU A 61 8.76 -10.87 -3.82
C LEU A 61 8.29 -9.84 -4.85
N LEU A 62 9.08 -8.79 -5.11
CA LEU A 62 8.70 -7.70 -6.01
C LEU A 62 9.36 -7.79 -7.39
N GLY A 63 10.38 -8.65 -7.56
CA GLY A 63 11.14 -8.77 -8.80
C GLY A 63 12.03 -7.56 -9.12
N ARG A 64 12.17 -6.61 -8.17
CA ARG A 64 12.85 -5.34 -8.36
C ARG A 64 13.43 -4.81 -7.05
N ASP A 65 14.50 -4.03 -7.17
CA ASP A 65 15.09 -3.28 -6.05
C ASP A 65 14.42 -1.91 -5.85
N THR A 66 14.79 -1.26 -4.75
CA THR A 66 14.41 0.12 -4.48
C THR A 66 14.79 1.04 -5.64
N PRO A 67 13.93 2.03 -5.97
CA PRO A 67 14.23 2.99 -7.01
C PRO A 67 15.53 3.75 -6.69
N ARG A 68 16.36 3.94 -7.71
CA ARG A 68 17.60 4.71 -7.58
C ARG A 68 17.31 6.18 -7.72
N GLU A 69 17.73 6.95 -6.73
CA GLU A 69 17.64 8.40 -6.76
C GLU A 69 18.95 9.01 -7.24
N TYR A 70 18.85 10.12 -7.97
CA TYR A 70 20.01 10.82 -8.51
C TYR A 70 19.87 12.30 -8.19
N TYR A 71 20.95 12.91 -7.69
CA TYR A 71 21.05 14.36 -7.65
C TYR A 71 21.91 14.85 -8.81
N SER A 72 21.58 16.04 -9.33
CA SER A 72 22.35 16.67 -10.40
C SER A 72 23.10 17.85 -9.82
N ASP A 73 24.42 17.74 -9.69
CA ASP A 73 25.29 18.88 -9.46
C ASP A 73 25.98 19.23 -10.78
N SER A 74 25.75 20.47 -11.24
CA SER A 74 26.48 21.05 -12.38
C SER A 74 26.48 20.21 -13.66
N GLY A 75 25.37 19.50 -13.94
CA GLY A 75 25.17 18.67 -15.13
C GLY A 75 25.69 17.23 -15.03
N THR A 76 26.30 16.85 -13.91
CA THR A 76 26.66 15.44 -13.62
C THR A 76 25.60 14.82 -12.73
N LYS A 77 25.00 13.71 -13.17
CA LYS A 77 24.09 12.92 -12.33
C LYS A 77 24.92 12.02 -11.42
N ILE A 78 24.76 12.20 -10.12
CA ILE A 78 25.40 11.39 -9.09
C ILE A 78 24.31 10.54 -8.42
N GLU A 79 24.51 9.22 -8.38
CA GLU A 79 23.59 8.29 -7.74
C GLU A 79 23.65 8.48 -6.22
N LEU A 80 22.50 8.64 -5.58
CA LEU A 80 22.41 8.71 -4.14
C LEU A 80 22.62 7.31 -3.54
N PRO A 81 23.42 7.20 -2.47
CA PRO A 81 23.56 5.94 -1.76
C PRO A 81 22.21 5.52 -1.19
N GLN A 82 21.84 4.25 -1.40
CA GLN A 82 20.64 3.66 -0.81
C GLN A 82 20.98 3.06 0.56
N TYR A 83 20.17 3.40 1.56
CA TYR A 83 20.28 2.96 2.93
C TYR A 83 19.26 1.86 3.25
N LYS A 84 19.41 1.24 4.43
CA LYS A 84 18.50 0.21 4.92
C LYS A 84 17.07 0.72 4.95
N GLU A 85 16.89 1.95 5.41
CA GLU A 85 15.61 2.63 5.55
C GLU A 85 14.87 2.73 4.20
N ASP A 86 15.57 2.98 3.09
CA ASP A 86 14.95 3.04 1.76
C ASP A 86 14.31 1.71 1.36
N TYR A 87 14.98 0.59 1.68
CA TYR A 87 14.43 -0.75 1.46
C TYR A 87 13.28 -1.04 2.41
N ILE A 88 13.36 -0.61 3.67
CA ILE A 88 12.24 -0.78 4.61
C ILE A 88 11.00 -0.05 4.08
N HIS A 89 11.12 1.22 3.72
CA HIS A 89 10.01 2.02 3.20
C HIS A 89 9.41 1.39 1.94
N PHE A 90 10.26 1.02 0.99
CA PHE A 90 9.83 0.38 -0.24
C PHE A 90 9.06 -0.94 0.00
N ILE A 91 9.56 -1.79 0.90
CA ILE A 91 8.92 -3.06 1.25
C ILE A 91 7.59 -2.82 2.00
N VAL A 92 7.55 -1.86 2.92
CA VAL A 92 6.33 -1.53 3.70
C VAL A 92 5.21 -1.04 2.78
N ASP A 93 5.55 -0.21 1.80
CA ASP A 93 4.62 0.42 0.87
C ASP A 93 4.09 -0.58 -0.16
N GLU A 94 4.95 -1.49 -0.64
CA GLU A 94 4.61 -2.41 -1.74
C GLU A 94 4.04 -3.76 -1.26
N LEU A 95 4.46 -4.27 -0.10
CA LEU A 95 4.09 -5.61 0.37
C LEU A 95 3.10 -5.60 1.53
N ARG A 96 2.20 -6.58 1.58
CA ARG A 96 1.26 -6.78 2.69
C ARG A 96 1.92 -7.53 3.83
N LEU A 97 1.45 -7.30 5.07
CA LEU A 97 2.01 -7.95 6.25
C LEU A 97 2.08 -9.50 6.16
N PRO A 98 1.09 -10.21 5.59
CA PRO A 98 1.16 -11.67 5.45
C PRO A 98 2.32 -12.15 4.55
N GLU A 99 2.62 -11.44 3.46
CA GLU A 99 3.67 -11.82 2.52
C GLU A 99 5.05 -11.71 3.18
N ILE A 100 5.25 -10.60 3.91
CA ILE A 100 6.47 -10.35 4.68
C ILE A 100 6.63 -11.38 5.79
N LYS A 101 5.54 -11.74 6.48
CA LYS A 101 5.55 -12.80 7.49
C LYS A 101 5.88 -14.17 6.90
N GLU A 102 5.28 -14.53 5.77
CA GLU A 102 5.52 -15.82 5.13
C GLU A 102 6.98 -15.94 4.68
N TYR A 103 7.53 -14.88 4.09
CA TYR A 103 8.93 -14.82 3.73
C TYR A 103 9.84 -14.94 4.97
N ALA A 104 9.54 -14.18 6.02
CA ALA A 104 10.27 -14.25 7.29
C ALA A 104 10.27 -15.66 7.87
N LEU A 105 9.12 -16.36 7.87
CA LEU A 105 9.05 -17.73 8.36
C LEU A 105 9.87 -18.71 7.52
N LYS A 106 9.94 -18.52 6.20
CA LYS A 106 10.73 -19.38 5.30
C LYS A 106 12.24 -19.15 5.42
N HIS A 107 12.66 -17.91 5.69
CA HIS A 107 14.07 -17.53 5.65
C HIS A 107 14.73 -17.31 7.02
N ILE A 108 13.97 -17.06 8.10
CA ILE A 108 14.50 -16.92 9.47
C ILE A 108 14.58 -18.28 10.20
N ILE A 109 13.81 -19.29 9.78
CA ILE A 109 13.82 -20.65 10.37
C ILE A 109 14.83 -21.58 9.67
N ALA A 110 15.62 -21.09 8.71
CA ALA A 110 16.64 -21.87 8.00
C ALA A 110 18.03 -21.74 8.65
#